data_AF-A0A1Q6Y7Q0-F1
#
_entry.id   AF-A0A1Q6Y7Q0-F1
#
_cell.length_a   1.000
_cell.length_b   1.000
_cell.length_c   1.000
_cell.angle_alpha   90.00
_cell.angle_beta   90.00
_cell.angle_gamma   90.00
#
_symmetry.space_group_name_H-M   'P 1'
#
loop_
_entity.id
_entity.type
_entity.pdbx_description
1 polymer ?
#
loop_
_entity_poly.entity_id
_entity_poly.type
_entity_poly.pdbx_seq_one_letter_code
_entity_poly.pdbx_strand_id
1 'polypeptide(L)'
;HQWFEVMRKCGDEVRELLHDGCPVACLGDAPFGYVNVFTSHVNVGFFHGAALPDPARLLQGTGKFMRHVKLKPGTATNAAALSRLIDLAYADIKARVENG
;
A
#
# COMPACT_ATOMS: atom_id res chain seq x y z
N HIS A 1 10.73 6.74 -1.30
CA HIS A 1 9.83 7.05 -2.45
C HIS A 1 8.58 7.76 -1.94
N GLN A 2 8.07 8.78 -2.65
CA GLN A 2 6.93 9.63 -2.21
C GLN A 2 5.74 8.84 -1.64
N TRP A 3 5.37 7.70 -2.25
CA TRP A 3 4.23 6.90 -1.78
C TRP A 3 4.46 6.21 -0.43
N PHE A 4 5.72 5.88 -0.11
CA PHE A 4 6.05 5.34 1.20
C PHE A 4 5.96 6.42 2.28
N GLU A 5 6.30 7.67 1.94
CA GLU A 5 6.07 8.81 2.85
C GLU A 5 4.57 9.05 3.12
N VAL A 6 3.70 8.79 2.14
CA VAL A 6 2.25 8.85 2.36
C VAL A 6 1.83 7.76 3.35
N MET A 7 2.31 6.52 3.18
CA MET A 7 2.04 5.42 4.13
C MET A 7 2.51 5.76 5.55
N ARG A 8 3.72 6.30 5.69
CA ARG A 8 4.31 6.70 6.98
C ARG A 8 3.50 7.79 7.69
N LYS A 9 2.79 8.63 6.94
CA LYS A 9 1.99 9.74 7.46
C LYS A 9 0.54 9.35 7.78
N CYS A 10 0.12 8.11 7.56
CA CYS A 10 -1.23 7.66 7.90
C CYS A 10 -1.51 7.67 9.40
N GLY A 11 -0.48 7.49 10.24
CA GLY A 11 -0.59 7.63 11.70
C GLY A 11 0.76 7.52 12.39
N ASP A 12 0.88 8.13 13.58
CA ASP A 12 2.13 8.15 14.37
C ASP A 12 2.59 6.75 14.80
N GLU A 13 1.67 5.78 14.79
CA GLU A 13 1.89 4.37 15.16
C GLU A 13 2.50 3.54 14.02
N VAL A 14 2.61 4.11 12.81
CA VAL A 14 3.14 3.41 11.64
C VAL A 14 4.64 3.20 11.78
N ARG A 15 5.07 1.94 11.66
CA ARG A 15 6.47 1.53 11.65
C ARG A 15 6.91 1.15 10.24
N GLU A 16 8.18 1.40 9.95
CA GLU A 16 8.85 0.93 8.74
C GLU A 16 9.68 -0.31 9.09
N LEU A 17 9.40 -1.42 8.42
CA LEU A 17 10.18 -2.65 8.50
C LEU A 17 10.74 -2.99 7.11
N LEU A 18 11.94 -3.55 7.06
CA LEU A 18 12.53 -4.06 5.82
C LEU A 18 12.15 -5.53 5.63
N HIS A 19 11.51 -5.85 4.50
CA HIS A 19 11.23 -7.22 4.08
C HIS A 19 11.67 -7.42 2.63
N ASP A 20 12.47 -8.44 2.36
CA ASP A 20 13.05 -8.71 1.03
C ASP A 20 13.74 -7.48 0.39
N GLY A 21 14.40 -6.66 1.21
CA GLY A 21 15.07 -5.43 0.77
C GLY A 21 14.12 -4.28 0.42
N CYS A 22 12.81 -4.42 0.66
CA CYS A 22 11.81 -3.40 0.39
C CYS A 22 11.24 -2.83 1.70
N PRO A 23 10.98 -1.51 1.77
CA PRO A 23 10.32 -0.91 2.91
C PRO A 23 8.84 -1.32 2.94
N VAL A 24 8.40 -1.77 4.11
CA VAL A 24 7.03 -2.18 4.44
C VAL A 24 6.51 -1.29 5.56
N ALA A 25 5.32 -0.74 5.37
CA ALA A 25 4.60 0.02 6.37
C ALA A 25 3.71 -0.93 7.19
N CYS A 26 3.88 -0.87 8.52
CA CYS A 26 3.19 -1.72 9.49
C CYS A 26 2.48 -0.87 10.55
N LEU A 27 1.35 -1.37 11.07
CA LEU A 27 0.80 -0.93 12.35
C LEU A 27 1.20 -1.96 13.41
N GLY A 28 2.08 -1.56 14.34
CA GLY A 28 2.76 -2.56 15.20
C GLY A 28 3.54 -3.55 14.34
N ASP A 29 3.22 -4.83 14.45
CA ASP A 29 3.82 -5.92 13.64
C ASP A 29 2.94 -6.32 12.44
N ALA A 30 1.80 -5.65 12.22
CA ALA A 30 0.84 -5.98 11.18
C ALA A 30 1.09 -5.15 9.90
N PRO A 31 1.50 -5.77 8.78
CA PRO A 31 1.83 -5.05 7.56
C PRO A 31 0.57 -4.65 6.79
N PHE A 32 0.56 -3.45 6.20
CA PHE A 32 -0.56 -3.00 5.37
C PHE A 32 -0.14 -2.54 3.97
N GLY A 33 1.05 -1.98 3.82
CA GLY A 33 1.51 -1.45 2.55
C GLY A 33 3.01 -1.62 2.32
N TYR A 34 3.43 -1.61 1.07
CA TYR A 34 4.85 -1.60 0.70
C TYR A 34 5.09 -0.82 -0.58
N VAL A 35 6.33 -0.38 -0.79
CA VAL A 35 6.78 0.17 -2.06
C VAL A 35 7.98 -0.62 -2.56
N ASN A 36 7.82 -1.27 -3.72
CA ASN A 36 8.89 -2.05 -4.35
C ASN A 36 9.29 -1.42 -5.69
N VAL A 37 10.58 -1.30 -5.94
CA VAL A 37 11.16 -0.62 -7.10
C VAL A 37 11.77 -1.65 -8.04
N PHE A 38 11.31 -1.64 -9.28
CA PHE A 38 11.82 -2.46 -10.37
C PHE A 38 12.51 -1.57 -11.40
N THR A 39 13.30 -2.18 -12.30
CA THR A 39 14.02 -1.46 -13.35
C THR A 39 13.15 -0.53 -14.19
N SER A 40 11.88 -0.92 -14.44
CA SER A 40 10.98 -0.21 -15.35
C SER A 40 9.70 0.34 -14.70
N HIS A 41 9.47 0.07 -13.42
CA HIS A 41 8.25 0.47 -12.73
C HIS A 41 8.42 0.43 -11.22
N VAL A 42 7.48 1.05 -10.51
CA VAL A 42 7.32 0.94 -9.06
C VAL A 42 5.98 0.28 -8.77
N ASN A 43 5.96 -0.64 -7.82
CA ASN A 43 4.71 -1.16 -7.27
C ASN A 43 4.45 -0.51 -5.91
N VAL A 44 3.27 0.07 -5.76
CA VAL A 44 2.70 0.40 -4.44
C VAL A 44 1.72 -0.71 -4.12
N GLY A 45 2.07 -1.55 -3.16
CA GLY A 45 1.32 -2.78 -2.86
C GLY A 45 0.64 -2.76 -1.50
N PHE A 46 -0.40 -3.58 -1.38
CA PHE A 46 -1.26 -3.71 -0.20
C PHE A 46 -1.45 -5.18 0.16
N PHE A 47 -1.16 -5.55 1.40
CA PHE A 47 -1.20 -6.95 1.85
C PHE A 47 -2.64 -7.52 1.83
N HIS A 48 -3.62 -6.71 2.22
CA HIS A 48 -5.06 -7.01 2.15
C HIS A 48 -5.77 -6.26 1.01
N GLY A 49 -5.04 -5.94 -0.07
CA GLY A 49 -5.55 -5.13 -1.16
C GLY A 49 -6.84 -5.64 -1.84
N ALA A 50 -7.11 -6.94 -1.83
CA ALA A 50 -8.31 -7.53 -2.42
C ALA A 50 -9.60 -7.17 -1.67
N ALA A 51 -9.50 -6.72 -0.42
CA ALA A 51 -10.63 -6.25 0.38
C ALA A 51 -10.90 -4.74 0.21
N LEU A 52 -10.00 -4.00 -0.44
CA LEU A 52 -10.11 -2.54 -0.57
C LEU A 52 -11.11 -2.16 -1.67
N PRO A 53 -11.99 -1.17 -1.43
CA PRO A 53 -12.81 -0.61 -2.49
C PRO A 53 -11.95 0.17 -3.49
N ASP A 54 -12.07 -0.17 -4.77
CA ASP A 54 -11.27 0.41 -5.85
C ASP A 54 -12.15 0.91 -7.01
N PRO A 55 -12.91 2.00 -6.79
CA PRO A 55 -13.79 2.55 -7.84
C PRO A 55 -13.02 3.09 -9.05
N ALA A 56 -11.77 3.50 -8.86
CA ALA A 56 -10.89 3.98 -9.92
C ALA A 56 -10.20 2.84 -10.70
N ARG A 57 -10.37 1.58 -10.28
CA ARG A 57 -9.83 0.37 -10.91
C ARG A 57 -8.30 0.42 -11.09
N LEU A 58 -7.60 0.91 -10.07
CA LEU A 58 -6.13 1.00 -10.07
C LEU A 58 -5.44 -0.31 -9.66
N LEU A 59 -6.11 -1.12 -8.85
CA LEU A 59 -5.56 -2.32 -8.25
C LEU A 59 -5.37 -3.43 -9.28
N GLN A 60 -4.17 -4.01 -9.26
CA GLN A 60 -3.74 -5.12 -10.09
C GLN A 60 -3.32 -6.30 -9.22
N GLY A 61 -3.36 -7.50 -9.80
CA GLY A 61 -2.95 -8.75 -9.16
C GLY A 61 -4.11 -9.74 -9.00
N THR A 62 -3.77 -11.02 -9.05
CA THR A 62 -4.72 -12.15 -8.97
C THR A 62 -4.52 -13.00 -7.72
N GLY A 63 -3.62 -12.61 -6.83
CA GLY A 63 -3.39 -13.31 -5.57
C GLY A 63 -4.62 -13.29 -4.65
N LYS A 64 -4.63 -14.19 -3.66
CA LYS A 64 -5.76 -14.36 -2.74
C LYS A 64 -6.10 -13.06 -1.98
N PHE A 65 -5.08 -12.34 -1.51
CA PHE A 65 -5.24 -11.13 -0.69
C PHE A 65 -4.57 -9.90 -1.27
N MET A 66 -3.39 -10.05 -1.84
CA MET A 66 -2.57 -8.91 -2.23
C MET A 66 -3.06 -8.23 -3.52
N ARG A 67 -2.99 -6.90 -3.55
CA ARG A 67 -3.13 -6.09 -4.76
C ARG A 67 -2.04 -5.02 -4.80
N HIS A 68 -1.74 -4.49 -5.98
CA HIS A 68 -0.79 -3.40 -6.15
C HIS A 68 -1.23 -2.44 -7.25
N VAL A 69 -0.75 -1.20 -7.18
CA VAL A 69 -0.79 -0.26 -8.30
C VAL A 69 0.59 -0.21 -8.94
N LYS A 70 0.63 -0.47 -10.25
CA LYS A 70 1.86 -0.42 -11.04
C LYS A 70 2.06 0.97 -11.63
N LEU A 71 3.10 1.65 -11.17
CA LEU A 71 3.49 2.99 -11.61
C LEU A 71 4.61 2.90 -12.64
N LYS A 72 4.34 3.36 -13.86
CA LYS A 72 5.32 3.40 -14.94
C LYS A 72 5.77 4.84 -15.19
N PRO A 73 7.07 5.10 -15.40
CA PRO A 73 7.54 6.41 -15.87
C PRO A 73 6.77 6.86 -17.12
N GLY A 74 6.40 8.14 -17.17
CA GLY A 74 5.66 8.72 -18.31
C GLY A 74 4.17 8.34 -18.39
N THR A 75 3.65 7.53 -17.47
CA THR A 75 2.22 7.21 -17.41
C THR A 75 1.57 7.98 -16.26
N ALA A 76 0.58 8.81 -16.57
CA ALA A 76 -0.19 9.51 -15.55
C ALA A 76 -0.89 8.50 -14.64
N THR A 77 -0.73 8.66 -13.33
CA THR A 77 -1.46 7.89 -12.32
C THR A 77 -2.42 8.82 -11.61
N ASN A 78 -3.63 8.33 -11.31
CA ASN A 78 -4.56 9.05 -10.44
C ASN A 78 -4.03 9.07 -9.00
N ALA A 79 -3.25 10.10 -8.68
CA ALA A 79 -2.57 10.25 -7.40
C ALA A 79 -3.56 10.31 -6.22
N ALA A 80 -4.69 10.98 -6.39
CA ALA A 80 -5.72 11.09 -5.35
C ALA A 80 -6.35 9.73 -5.02
N ALA A 81 -6.65 8.92 -6.04
CA ALA A 81 -7.18 7.58 -5.84
C ALA A 81 -6.13 6.63 -5.21
N LEU A 82 -4.85 6.77 -5.58
CA LEU A 82 -3.78 5.98 -4.93
C LEU A 82 -3.58 6.37 -3.46
N SER A 83 -3.57 7.66 -3.13
CA SER A 83 -3.55 8.09 -1.72
C SER A 83 -4.73 7.52 -0.94
N ARG A 84 -5.93 7.54 -1.52
CA ARG A 84 -7.12 6.97 -0.87
C ARG A 84 -7.01 5.45 -0.65
N LEU A 85 -6.40 4.71 -1.56
CA LEU A 85 -6.12 3.28 -1.35
C LEU A 85 -5.15 3.06 -0.18
N ILE A 86 -4.15 3.93 -0.02
CA ILE A 86 -3.22 3.89 1.12
C ILE A 86 -3.97 4.14 2.45
N ASP A 87 -4.81 5.18 2.49
CA ASP A 87 -5.61 5.48 3.69
C ASP A 87 -6.56 4.34 4.07
N LEU A 88 -7.22 3.73 3.06
CA LEU A 88 -8.10 2.58 3.27
C LEU A 88 -7.34 1.34 3.75
N ALA A 89 -6.13 1.10 3.25
CA ALA A 89 -5.29 0.00 3.71
C ALA A 89 -4.88 0.18 5.19
N TYR A 90 -4.54 1.40 5.58
CA TYR A 90 -4.25 1.72 6.98
C TYR A 90 -5.49 1.54 7.88
N ALA A 91 -6.65 2.04 7.46
CA ALA A 91 -7.89 1.87 8.21
C ALA A 91 -8.29 0.39 8.35
N ASP A 92 -8.15 -0.40 7.29
CA ASP A 92 -8.43 -1.85 7.30
C ASP A 92 -7.50 -2.59 8.27
N ILE A 93 -6.19 -2.34 8.24
CA ILE A 93 -5.28 -3.00 9.18
C ILE A 93 -5.53 -2.56 10.62
N LYS A 94 -5.85 -1.29 10.85
CA LYS A 94 -6.16 -0.77 12.18
C LYS A 94 -7.39 -1.45 12.77
N ALA A 95 -8.47 -1.53 11.99
CA ALA A 95 -9.67 -2.24 12.41
C ALA A 95 -9.41 -3.73 12.70
N ARG A 96 -8.52 -4.39 11.95
CA ARG A 96 -8.14 -5.80 12.20
C ARG A 96 -7.32 -5.98 13.47
N VAL A 97 -6.43 -5.04 13.78
CA VAL A 97 -5.58 -5.10 14.98
C VAL A 97 -6.39 -4.76 16.23
N GLU A 98 -7.30 -3.78 16.15
CA GLU A 98 -8.09 -3.34 17.31
C GLU A 98 -9.27 -4.27 17.65
N ASN A 99 -9.83 -4.96 16.65
CA ASN A 99 -10.98 -5.86 16.84
C ASN A 99 -10.61 -7.35 16.68
N GLY A 100 -9.31 -7.65 16.56
CA GLY A 100 -8.76 -9.00 16.39
C GLY A 100 -8.37 -9.67 17.70
#